data_AF-A0A3D4XR23-F1
#
_entry.id   AF-A0A3D4XR23-F1
#
_cell.length_a   1.000
_cell.length_b   1.000
_cell.length_c   1.000
_cell.angle_alpha   90.00
_cell.angle_beta   90.00
_cell.angle_gamma   90.00
#
_symmetry.space_group_name_H-M   'P 1'
#
loop_
_entity.id
_entity.type
_entity.pdbx_description
1 polymer ?
#
loop_
_entity_poly.entity_id
_entity_poly.type
_entity_poly.pdbx_seq_one_letter_code
_entity_poly.pdbx_strand_id
1 'polypeptide(L)' 'MNVKKWGLVVAVLASACDSQHNNPYSQVDKNQSVLYESFTERPKHLDPVAAYSANEYAIIGQIYEP' A
#
# COMPACT_ATOMS: atom_id res chain seq x y z
N MET A 1 38.69 25.44 -5.58
CA MET A 1 38.56 24.40 -4.53
C MET A 1 37.17 24.29 -3.88
N ASN A 2 36.15 25.03 -4.33
CA ASN A 2 34.84 25.09 -3.65
C ASN A 2 33.71 24.28 -4.31
N VAL A 3 33.79 23.96 -5.61
CA VAL A 3 32.71 23.25 -6.32
C VAL A 3 32.41 21.87 -5.71
N LYS A 4 33.44 21.13 -5.30
CA LYS A 4 33.28 19.84 -4.61
C LYS A 4 32.57 19.97 -3.26
N LYS A 5 32.82 21.05 -2.52
CA LYS A 5 32.17 21.31 -1.22
C LYS A 5 30.68 21.61 -1.40
N TRP A 6 30.33 22.41 -2.40
CA TRP A 6 28.93 22.71 -2.73
C TRP A 6 28.20 21.46 -3.25
N GLY A 7 28.85 20.64 -4.08
CA GLY A 7 28.29 19.37 -4.53
C GLY A 7 27.95 18.42 -3.38
N LEU A 8 28.81 18.35 -2.35
CA LEU A 8 28.56 17.51 -1.17
C LEU A 8 27.37 18.01 -0.33
N VAL A 9 27.22 19.33 -0.17
CA VAL A 9 26.08 19.92 0.55
C VAL A 9 24.76 19.63 -0.17
N VAL A 10 24.74 19.75 -1.50
CA VAL A 10 23.54 19.44 -2.30
C VAL A 10 23.17 17.96 -2.19
N ALA A 11 24.15 17.05 -2.22
CA ALA A 11 23.91 15.62 -2.07
C ALA A 11 23.29 15.26 -0.70
N VAL A 12 23.74 15.89 0.39
CA VAL A 12 23.18 15.68 1.74
C VAL A 12 21.75 16.23 1.85
N LEU A 13 21.44 17.34 1.21
CA LEU A 13 20.08 17.88 1.21
C LEU A 13 19.11 17.03 0.39
N ALA A 14 19.60 16.42 -0.69
CA ALA A 14 18.79 15.55 -1.55
C ALA A 14 18.44 14.19 -0.89
N SER A 15 19.20 13.71 0.10
CA SER A 15 18.94 12.43 0.76
C SER A 15 17.72 12.42 1.68
N ALA A 16 17.09 13.57 1.92
CA ALA A 16 15.87 13.68 2.72
C ALA A 16 14.57 13.41 1.92
N CYS A 17 14.66 13.16 0.61
CA CYS A 17 13.49 13.06 -0.29
C CYS A 17 12.96 11.62 -0.48
N ASP A 18 13.16 10.73 0.49
CA ASP A 18 13.00 9.27 0.26
C ASP A 18 11.70 8.66 0.83
N SER A 19 10.79 9.46 1.40
CA SER A 19 9.53 8.94 1.97
C SER A 19 8.29 9.67 1.49
N GLN A 20 7.33 8.90 0.97
CA GLN A 20 5.97 9.38 0.72
C GLN A 20 5.30 9.62 2.08
N HIS A 21 5.10 10.90 2.41
CA HIS A 21 4.61 11.36 3.72
C HIS A 21 3.28 10.74 4.14
N ASN A 22 2.40 10.44 3.19
CA ASN A 22 1.07 9.86 3.41
C ASN A 22 0.96 8.46 2.81
N ASN A 23 2.02 7.66 2.89
CA ASN A 23 1.94 6.27 2.45
C ASN A 23 1.14 5.45 3.48
N PRO A 24 -0.06 4.93 3.16
CA PRO A 24 -0.83 4.11 4.09
C PRO A 24 -0.25 2.69 4.24
N TYR A 25 0.68 2.31 3.35
CA TYR A 25 1.26 0.97 3.31
C TYR A 25 2.51 0.87 4.17
N SER A 26 2.57 -0.20 4.97
CA SER A 26 3.66 -0.43 5.92
C SER A 26 4.99 -0.70 5.20
N GLN A 27 6.08 -0.16 5.73
CA GLN A 27 7.44 -0.49 5.26
C GLN A 27 7.84 -1.93 5.60
N VAL A 28 7.20 -2.56 6.60
CA VAL A 28 7.42 -3.97 6.96
C VAL A 28 7.01 -4.89 5.81
N ASP A 29 6.02 -4.47 5.02
CA ASP A 29 5.44 -5.27 3.94
C ASP A 29 6.24 -5.12 2.62
N LYS A 30 7.26 -4.26 2.56
CA LYS A 30 8.01 -3.94 1.31
C LYS A 30 8.55 -5.15 0.55
N ASN A 31 8.92 -6.21 1.26
CA ASN A 31 9.48 -7.44 0.68
C ASN A 31 8.49 -8.60 0.68
N GLN A 32 7.21 -8.33 0.96
CA GLN A 32 6.13 -9.29 0.98
C GLN A 32 5.27 -9.13 -0.30
N SER A 33 4.66 -10.21 -0.75
CA SER A 33 3.67 -10.15 -1.82
C SER A 33 2.31 -9.78 -1.23
N VAL A 34 2.09 -8.50 -0.98
CA VAL A 34 0.83 -7.98 -0.40
C VAL A 34 0.03 -7.28 -1.48
N LEU A 35 -1.22 -7.72 -1.66
CA LEU A 35 -2.20 -7.07 -2.52
C LEU A 35 -3.08 -6.15 -1.67
N TYR A 36 -3.04 -4.84 -1.96
CA TYR A 36 -3.93 -3.86 -1.34
C TYR A 36 -5.02 -3.47 -2.33
N GLU A 37 -6.28 -3.62 -1.94
CA GLU A 37 -7.44 -3.21 -2.74
C GLU A 37 -8.39 -2.30 -1.94
N SER A 38 -9.15 -1.48 -2.67
CA SER A 38 -10.19 -0.62 -2.11
C SER A 38 -11.58 -1.21 -2.32
N PHE A 39 -12.50 -0.93 -1.41
CA PHE A 39 -13.93 -1.25 -1.54
C PHE A 39 -14.77 0.03 -1.46
N THR A 40 -15.93 0.03 -2.11
CA THR A 40 -16.85 1.17 -2.13
C THR A 40 -17.69 1.29 -0.86
N GLU A 41 -17.96 0.17 -0.19
CA GLU A 41 -18.71 0.08 1.06
C GLU A 41 -18.15 -1.02 1.96
N ARG A 42 -18.29 -0.85 3.27
CA ARG A 42 -17.80 -1.81 4.26
C ARG A 42 -18.54 -3.15 4.12
N PRO A 43 -17.82 -4.29 3.99
CA PRO A 43 -18.42 -5.62 4.03
C PRO A 43 -19.19 -5.86 5.34
N LYS A 44 -20.40 -6.42 5.24
CA LYS A 44 -21.26 -6.75 6.40
C LYS A 44 -21.26 -8.25 6.68
N HIS A 45 -21.14 -9.06 5.63
CA HIS A 45 -21.19 -10.51 5.68
C HIS A 45 -19.99 -11.11 4.95
N LEU A 46 -19.32 -12.07 5.59
CA LEU A 46 -18.25 -12.88 5.00
C LEU A 46 -18.70 -14.34 4.79
N ASP A 47 -20.00 -14.59 4.90
CA ASP A 47 -20.63 -15.86 4.58
C ASP A 47 -21.15 -15.80 3.14
N PRO A 48 -20.71 -16.70 2.23
CA PRO A 48 -21.16 -16.74 0.83
C PRO A 48 -22.69 -16.81 0.65
N VAL A 49 -23.40 -17.43 1.60
CA VAL A 49 -24.86 -17.60 1.53
C VAL A 49 -25.60 -16.31 1.89
N ALA A 50 -24.98 -15.43 2.68
CA ALA A 50 -25.58 -14.21 3.19
C ALA A 50 -25.03 -12.91 2.55
N ALA A 51 -23.95 -12.99 1.75
CA ALA A 51 -23.37 -11.86 1.05
C ALA A 51 -24.27 -11.36 -0.09
N TYR A 52 -24.40 -10.04 -0.24
CA TYR A 52 -25.24 -9.42 -1.29
C TYR A 52 -24.59 -8.21 -1.96
N SER A 53 -23.34 -7.88 -1.63
CA SER A 53 -22.59 -6.79 -2.31
C SER A 53 -21.45 -7.34 -3.17
N ALA A 54 -21.12 -6.63 -4.24
CA ALA A 54 -20.00 -6.99 -5.11
C ALA A 54 -18.65 -6.97 -4.35
N ASN A 55 -18.47 -6.05 -3.40
CA ASN A 55 -17.26 -5.97 -2.57
C ASN A 55 -17.09 -7.22 -1.70
N GLU A 56 -18.17 -7.78 -1.16
CA GLU A 56 -18.12 -9.01 -0.35
C GLU A 56 -17.71 -10.21 -1.21
N TYR A 57 -18.27 -10.36 -2.41
CA TYR A 57 -17.89 -11.45 -3.32
C TYR A 57 -16.43 -11.38 -3.77
N ALA A 58 -15.86 -10.19 -3.96
CA ALA A 58 -14.45 -10.01 -4.28
C ALA A 58 -13.51 -10.59 -3.19
N ILE A 59 -13.90 -10.47 -1.91
CA ILE A 59 -13.15 -11.03 -0.78
C ILE A 59 -13.40 -12.54 -0.66
N ILE A 60 -14.67 -12.97 -0.72
CA ILE A 60 -15.08 -14.37 -0.52
C ILE A 60 -14.45 -15.29 -1.59
N GLY A 61 -14.38 -14.83 -2.85
CA GLY A 61 -13.79 -15.57 -3.95
C GLY A 61 -12.28 -15.82 -3.82
N GLN A 62 -11.58 -15.16 -2.88
CA GLN A 62 -10.18 -15.48 -2.57
C GLN A 62 -10.04 -16.70 -1.64
N ILE A 63 -11.14 -17.17 -1.04
CA ILE A 63 -11.13 -18.23 0.00
C ILE A 63 -11.93 -19.45 -0.45
N TYR A 64 -13.11 -19.23 -1.02
CA TYR A 64 -14.01 -20.30 -1.45
C TYR A 64 -13.99 -20.44 -2.98
N GLU A 65 -13.75 -21.66 -3.44
CA GLU A 65 -13.92 -22.04 -4.85
C GLU A 65 -15.37 -22.53 -5.09
N PRO A 66 -15.97 -22.21 -6.24
CA PRO A 66 -17.31 -22.68 -6.62
C PRO A 66 -17.36 -24.16 -6.99
#